data_AF-A0A3E0H2S7-F1
#
_entry.id   AF-A0A3E0H2S7-F1
#
_cell.length_a   1.000
_cell.length_b   1.000
_cell.length_c   1.000
_cell.angle_alpha   90.00
_cell.angle_beta   90.00
_cell.angle_gamma   90.00
#
_symmetry.space_group_name_H-M   'P 1'
#
loop_
_entity.id
_entity.type
_entity.pdbx_description
1 polymer ?
#
loop_
_entity_poly.entity_id
_entity_poly.type
_entity_poly.pdbx_seq_one_letter_code
_entity_poly.pdbx_strand_id
1 'polypeptide(L)'
;MDIASAAVHHTIVAVDVEKYSSADRTDFDRLAVRDGMYEVVSAAFRESDIPWERCQVGDVGDSLLVLLPADVPKVLTVDRLPHRLTAMLRRHNQTHAAGAQMRLRMAVHAGEVHHDRHGTAGESVIHACRLLDAEELRAALAGAAEELALIISDGFYLGTVRHDPALSPASFRRITVSVKETEAYAWLRAGGPAPAAPQPAAASRPTPMALAELSLFVDILADIPQLSTQEGRDHMLSLLPREMWTGIRRQQTPWTDLASIVAACGRFPDGLHRLAEAVGFVAGGTHAATALDRLVNGVDIAHGPGGHPATMTPSWSRELPAVTPPAMGDSPG
;
A
#
# COMPACT_ATOMS: atom_id res chain seq x y z
N MET A 1 36.46 17.27 -16.89
CA MET A 1 35.25 17.41 -16.07
C MET A 1 34.68 16.00 -16.02
N ASP A 2 35.09 15.19 -15.04
CA ASP A 2 34.56 13.84 -14.86
C ASP A 2 33.23 13.96 -14.13
N ILE A 3 32.13 13.88 -14.89
CA ILE A 3 30.77 14.18 -14.40
C ILE A 3 29.96 12.91 -14.10
N ALA A 4 30.42 11.71 -14.46
CA ALA A 4 29.65 10.49 -14.23
C ALA A 4 30.47 9.46 -13.46
N SER A 5 30.26 9.37 -12.15
CA SER A 5 30.49 8.11 -11.47
C SER A 5 29.54 7.07 -12.03
N ALA A 6 30.06 5.88 -12.28
CA ALA A 6 29.24 4.72 -12.56
C ALA A 6 28.17 4.57 -11.47
N ALA A 7 26.94 4.31 -11.90
CA ALA A 7 25.89 3.87 -11.00
C ALA A 7 26.25 2.47 -10.47
N VAL A 8 26.19 2.29 -9.16
CA VAL A 8 26.39 0.99 -8.50
C VAL A 8 25.12 0.63 -7.74
N HIS A 9 24.68 -0.62 -7.88
CA HIS A 9 23.51 -1.12 -7.18
C HIS A 9 23.82 -1.35 -5.71
N HIS A 10 23.03 -0.74 -4.83
CA HIS A 10 23.16 -0.92 -3.38
C HIS A 10 21.83 -1.31 -2.75
N THR A 11 21.91 -2.09 -1.66
CA THR A 11 20.83 -2.08 -0.66
C THR A 11 21.04 -0.88 0.24
N ILE A 12 20.00 -0.08 0.39
CA ILE A 12 19.99 1.18 1.13
C ILE A 12 19.16 0.97 2.39
N VAL A 13 19.76 1.19 3.54
CA VAL A 13 19.09 1.20 4.84
C VAL A 13 19.19 2.61 5.40
N ALA A 14 18.06 3.27 5.62
CA ALA A 14 18.02 4.57 6.28
C ALA A 14 17.34 4.41 7.65
N VAL A 15 17.88 5.03 8.68
CA VAL A 15 17.30 5.04 10.03
C VAL A 15 17.24 6.46 10.57
N ASP A 16 16.22 6.73 11.37
CA ASP A 16 16.01 8.05 11.99
C ASP A 16 15.43 7.93 13.40
N VAL A 17 15.88 8.81 14.29
CA VAL A 17 15.42 8.86 15.69
C VAL A 17 14.08 9.58 15.82
N GLU A 18 13.10 8.91 16.43
CA GLU A 18 11.83 9.55 16.78
C GLU A 18 12.04 10.72 17.76
N LYS A 19 11.46 11.88 17.40
CA LYS A 19 11.43 13.09 18.25
C LYS A 19 12.82 13.56 18.72
N TYR A 20 13.84 13.43 17.88
CA TYR A 20 15.21 13.86 18.21
C TYR A 20 15.28 15.32 18.71
N SER A 21 14.59 16.21 18.01
CA SER A 21 14.54 17.65 18.30
C SER A 21 13.48 18.05 19.33
N SER A 22 12.97 17.12 20.16
CA SER A 22 12.00 17.45 21.21
C SER A 22 12.55 18.52 22.15
N ALA A 23 11.67 19.43 22.61
CA ALA A 23 12.00 20.45 23.60
C ALA A 23 12.31 19.85 24.98
N ASP A 24 11.85 18.62 25.24
CA ASP A 24 12.10 17.89 26.48
C ASP A 24 13.53 17.33 26.57
N ARG A 25 14.29 17.36 25.46
CA ARG A 25 15.68 16.91 25.42
C ARG A 25 16.64 18.07 25.55
N THR A 26 17.59 17.94 26.46
CA THR A 26 18.77 18.82 26.55
C THR A 26 19.77 18.50 25.44
N ASP A 27 20.77 19.36 25.25
CA ASP A 27 21.84 19.07 24.28
C ASP A 27 22.68 17.85 24.69
N PHE A 28 22.84 17.59 25.99
CA PHE A 28 23.49 16.36 26.46
C PHE A 28 22.67 15.11 26.14
N ASP A 29 21.34 15.18 26.25
CA ASP A 29 20.47 14.08 25.83
C ASP A 29 20.60 13.83 24.33
N ARG A 30 20.63 14.88 23.50
CA ARG A 30 20.79 14.77 22.05
C ARG A 30 22.11 14.11 21.66
N LEU A 31 23.22 14.49 22.31
CA LEU A 31 24.51 13.87 22.10
C LEU A 31 24.50 12.39 22.52
N ALA A 32 23.96 12.07 23.70
CA ALA A 32 23.85 10.68 24.17
C ALA A 32 22.98 9.80 23.25
N VAL A 33 21.88 10.35 22.72
CA VAL A 33 21.03 9.65 21.75
C VAL A 33 21.76 9.42 20.43
N ARG A 34 22.51 10.41 19.95
CA ARG A 34 23.30 10.28 18.72
C ARG A 34 24.37 9.20 18.85
N ASP A 35 25.14 9.23 19.93
CA ASP A 35 26.17 8.23 20.21
C ASP A 35 25.53 6.83 20.36
N GLY A 36 24.44 6.75 21.13
CA GLY A 36 23.68 5.51 21.29
C GLY A 36 23.12 4.96 19.97
N MET A 37 22.62 5.82 19.07
CA MET A 37 22.14 5.41 17.75
C MET A 37 23.24 4.73 16.95
N TYR A 38 24.44 5.32 16.93
CA TYR A 38 25.61 4.73 16.24
C TYR A 38 26.01 3.38 16.81
N GLU A 39 26.06 3.26 18.13
CA GLU A 39 26.39 2.01 18.80
C GLU A 39 25.34 0.93 18.50
N VAL A 40 24.06 1.25 18.68
CA VAL A 40 22.94 0.33 18.46
C VAL A 40 22.87 -0.12 17.01
N VAL A 41 22.94 0.80 16.05
CA VAL A 41 22.85 0.46 14.62
C VAL A 41 24.06 -0.36 14.18
N SER A 42 25.28 0.06 14.53
CA SER A 42 26.48 -0.66 14.07
C SER A 42 26.58 -2.06 14.65
N ALA A 43 26.24 -2.26 15.92
CA ALA A 43 26.23 -3.60 16.51
C ALA A 43 25.05 -4.45 16.02
N ALA A 44 23.88 -3.86 15.71
CA ALA A 44 22.77 -4.61 15.11
C ALA A 44 23.13 -5.14 13.71
N PHE A 45 23.88 -4.36 12.92
CA PHE A 45 24.42 -4.81 11.63
C PHE A 45 25.36 -6.01 11.82
N ARG A 46 26.33 -5.90 12.74
CA ARG A 46 27.29 -6.99 13.03
C ARG A 46 26.60 -8.26 13.53
N GLU A 47 25.64 -8.15 14.44
CA GLU A 47 24.85 -9.30 14.95
C GLU A 47 23.89 -9.89 13.91
N SER A 48 23.74 -9.23 12.75
CA SER A 48 22.88 -9.67 11.65
C SER A 48 23.67 -10.21 10.45
N ASP A 49 24.96 -10.47 10.63
CA ASP A 49 25.90 -10.90 9.58
C ASP A 49 26.02 -9.89 8.42
N ILE A 50 25.75 -8.61 8.68
CA ILE A 50 25.96 -7.53 7.73
C ILE A 50 27.31 -6.88 8.07
N PRO A 51 28.30 -6.90 7.16
CA PRO A 51 29.65 -6.40 7.47
C PRO A 51 29.68 -4.87 7.54
N TRP A 52 29.43 -4.32 8.73
CA TRP A 52 29.37 -2.88 8.99
C TRP A 52 30.57 -2.12 8.43
N GLU A 53 31.77 -2.68 8.56
CA GLU A 53 33.02 -2.08 8.12
C GLU A 53 33.15 -1.97 6.59
N ARG A 54 32.33 -2.71 5.84
CA ARG A 54 32.24 -2.63 4.38
C ARG A 54 31.09 -1.74 3.90
N CYS A 55 30.21 -1.32 4.80
CA CYS A 55 29.12 -0.41 4.49
C CYS A 55 29.64 1.03 4.36
N GLN A 56 29.04 1.79 3.46
CA GLN A 56 29.22 3.24 3.44
C GLN A 56 28.15 3.87 4.33
N VAL A 57 28.56 4.68 5.29
CA VAL A 57 27.67 5.29 6.29
C VAL A 57 27.68 6.80 6.11
N GLY A 58 26.54 7.35 5.74
CA GLY A 58 26.27 8.79 5.71
C GLY A 58 25.62 9.23 7.01
N ASP A 59 26.25 10.19 7.68
CA ASP A 59 25.72 10.87 8.88
C ASP A 59 24.98 12.15 8.47
N VAL A 60 23.72 12.29 8.86
CA VAL A 60 22.95 13.52 8.63
C VAL A 60 22.39 14.10 9.93
N GLY A 61 23.00 13.79 11.07
CA GLY A 61 22.60 14.30 12.37
C GLY A 61 21.90 13.23 13.22
N ASP A 62 20.59 13.19 13.13
CA ASP A 62 19.67 12.26 13.81
C ASP A 62 19.24 11.08 12.94
N SER A 63 19.76 11.04 11.72
CA SER A 63 19.56 10.00 10.73
C SER A 63 20.89 9.38 10.29
N LEU A 64 20.88 8.08 10.02
CA LEU A 64 21.96 7.38 9.31
C LEU A 64 21.45 6.82 7.99
N LEU A 65 22.24 7.01 6.93
CA LEU A 65 22.06 6.37 5.64
C LEU A 65 23.18 5.35 5.42
N VAL A 66 22.84 4.08 5.30
CA VAL A 66 23.81 2.98 5.19
C VAL A 66 23.63 2.29 3.83
N LEU A 67 24.69 2.29 3.03
CA LEU A 67 24.76 1.59 1.75
C LEU A 67 25.52 0.29 1.93
N LEU A 68 24.85 -0.82 1.69
CA LEU A 68 25.43 -2.16 1.79
C LEU A 68 26.08 -2.54 0.44
N PRO A 69 27.20 -3.26 0.46
CA PRO A 69 27.76 -3.89 -0.75
C PRO A 69 26.75 -4.78 -1.47
N ALA A 70 26.85 -4.86 -2.81
CA ALA A 70 25.90 -5.58 -3.66
C ALA A 70 25.86 -7.10 -3.42
N ASP A 71 26.93 -7.68 -2.85
CA ASP A 71 27.05 -9.09 -2.50
C ASP A 71 26.40 -9.45 -1.16
N VAL A 72 25.97 -8.47 -0.37
CA VAL A 72 25.27 -8.74 0.89
C VAL A 72 23.82 -9.15 0.59
N PRO A 73 23.34 -10.31 1.09
CA PRO A 73 21.97 -10.74 0.84
C PRO A 73 20.91 -9.77 1.37
N LYS A 74 20.03 -9.30 0.48
CA LYS A 74 18.93 -8.37 0.79
C LYS A 74 18.02 -8.87 1.93
N VAL A 75 17.82 -10.18 2.05
CA VAL A 75 16.97 -10.77 3.10
C VAL A 75 17.42 -10.40 4.51
N LEU A 76 18.72 -10.18 4.74
CA LEU A 76 19.26 -9.84 6.06
C LEU A 76 18.72 -8.50 6.57
N THR A 77 18.45 -7.53 5.69
CA THR A 77 18.01 -6.18 6.08
C THR A 77 16.55 -6.12 6.49
N VAL A 78 15.74 -7.14 6.16
CA VAL A 78 14.31 -7.21 6.49
C VAL A 78 13.96 -8.37 7.41
N ASP A 79 14.86 -9.35 7.56
CA ASP A 79 14.77 -10.44 8.51
C ASP A 79 15.55 -10.13 9.80
N ARG A 80 16.85 -10.49 9.85
CA ARG A 80 17.66 -10.44 11.08
C ARG A 80 17.86 -9.04 11.62
N LEU A 81 18.17 -8.08 10.75
CA LEU A 81 18.54 -6.73 11.16
C LEU A 81 17.44 -6.03 11.99
N PRO A 82 16.17 -5.99 11.55
CA PRO A 82 15.11 -5.39 12.36
C PRO A 82 14.94 -6.07 13.73
N HIS A 83 15.02 -7.40 13.81
CA HIS A 83 14.91 -8.11 15.09
C HIS A 83 16.06 -7.75 16.04
N ARG A 84 17.29 -7.67 15.54
CA ARG A 84 18.47 -7.28 16.33
C ARG A 84 18.40 -5.83 16.75
N LEU A 85 17.99 -4.94 15.85
CA LEU A 85 17.84 -3.53 16.14
C LEU A 85 16.80 -3.28 17.23
N THR A 86 15.63 -3.93 17.18
CA THR A 86 14.63 -3.86 18.27
C THR A 86 15.19 -4.37 19.60
N ALA A 87 15.88 -5.52 19.61
CA ALA A 87 16.46 -6.06 20.84
C ALA A 87 17.51 -5.12 21.47
N MET A 88 18.33 -4.48 20.63
CA MET A 88 19.36 -3.54 21.08
C MET A 88 18.77 -2.21 21.57
N LEU A 89 17.75 -1.68 20.89
CA LEU A 89 17.01 -0.50 21.36
C LEU A 89 16.37 -0.76 22.74
N ARG A 90 15.80 -1.95 22.96
CA ARG A 90 15.25 -2.33 24.27
C ARG A 90 16.32 -2.32 25.37
N ARG A 91 17.47 -2.95 25.11
CA ARG A 91 18.58 -2.97 26.08
C ARG A 91 19.09 -1.57 26.36
N HIS A 92 19.28 -0.76 25.31
CA HIS A 92 19.66 0.65 25.43
C HIS A 92 18.67 1.41 26.32
N ASN A 93 17.38 1.36 25.99
CA ASN A 93 16.37 2.13 26.72
C ASN A 93 16.23 1.71 28.19
N GLN A 94 16.46 0.44 28.53
CA GLN A 94 16.42 -0.06 29.91
C GLN A 94 17.54 0.49 30.79
N THR A 95 18.68 0.87 30.21
CA THR A 95 19.85 1.35 30.97
C THR A 95 20.06 2.87 30.87
N HIS A 96 19.19 3.58 30.15
CA HIS A 96 19.33 5.02 29.89
C HIS A 96 18.18 5.82 30.50
N ALA A 97 18.49 7.06 30.90
CA ALA A 97 17.50 8.02 31.36
C ALA A 97 16.51 8.38 30.25
N ALA A 98 15.29 8.81 30.61
CA ALA A 98 14.20 9.08 29.67
C ALA A 98 14.60 10.01 28.50
N GLY A 99 15.42 11.03 28.75
CA GLY A 99 15.92 11.94 27.70
C GLY A 99 16.82 11.26 26.67
N ALA A 100 17.55 10.22 27.09
CA ALA A 100 18.50 9.45 26.28
C ALA A 100 17.92 8.14 25.70
N GLN A 101 16.66 7.81 26.03
CA GLN A 101 15.94 6.71 25.39
C GLN A 101 15.57 7.07 23.95
N MET A 102 15.58 6.08 23.06
CA MET A 102 15.33 6.28 21.64
C MET A 102 14.49 5.16 21.03
N ARG A 103 13.74 5.56 20.01
CA ARG A 103 12.98 4.68 19.12
C ARG A 103 13.35 5.06 17.70
N LEU A 104 13.41 4.10 16.80
CA LEU A 104 13.88 4.30 15.44
C LEU A 104 12.77 4.04 14.42
N ARG A 105 12.79 4.84 13.37
CA ARG A 105 12.18 4.51 12.08
C ARG A 105 13.25 3.94 11.18
N MET A 106 12.92 2.96 10.37
CA MET A 106 13.84 2.33 9.42
C MET A 106 13.17 2.23 8.05
N ALA A 107 13.88 2.64 7.01
CA ALA A 107 13.49 2.47 5.62
C ALA A 107 14.49 1.57 4.88
N VAL A 108 13.99 0.64 4.07
CA VAL A 108 14.84 -0.21 3.22
C VAL A 108 14.42 -0.10 1.75
N HIS A 109 15.40 0.16 0.90
CA HIS A 109 15.27 0.20 -0.54
C HIS A 109 16.48 -0.46 -1.21
N ALA A 110 16.40 -0.75 -2.51
CA ALA A 110 17.55 -1.16 -3.29
C ALA A 110 17.47 -0.57 -4.69
N GLY A 111 18.57 0.00 -5.15
CA GLY A 111 18.62 0.72 -6.42
C GLY A 111 20.02 1.24 -6.73
N GLU A 112 20.12 1.97 -7.83
CA GLU A 112 21.36 2.56 -8.33
C GLU A 112 21.74 3.82 -7.56
N VAL A 113 23.03 3.93 -7.23
CA VAL A 113 23.62 5.03 -6.48
C VAL A 113 24.88 5.52 -7.19
N HIS A 114 25.06 6.84 -7.25
CA HIS A 114 26.25 7.48 -7.81
C HIS A 114 27.13 8.04 -6.69
N HIS A 115 28.44 8.05 -6.92
CA HIS A 115 29.43 8.61 -6.00
C HIS A 115 30.21 9.74 -6.66
N ASP A 116 30.13 10.96 -6.14
CA ASP A 116 30.96 12.05 -6.63
C ASP A 116 31.91 12.55 -5.53
N ARG A 117 32.68 13.61 -5.85
CA ARG A 117 33.58 14.26 -4.89
C ARG A 117 32.86 14.87 -3.67
N HIS A 118 31.54 14.99 -3.72
CA HIS A 118 30.69 15.55 -2.67
C HIS A 118 29.96 14.45 -1.87
N GLY A 119 30.08 13.19 -2.28
CA GLY A 119 29.57 12.03 -1.57
C GLY A 119 28.60 11.21 -2.42
N THR A 120 27.52 10.78 -1.80
CA THR A 120 26.52 9.91 -2.42
C THR A 120 25.37 10.73 -2.99
N ALA A 121 24.95 10.43 -4.22
CA ALA A 121 23.78 11.02 -4.85
C ALA A 121 23.00 9.99 -5.69
N GLY A 122 21.69 10.20 -5.86
CA GLY A 122 20.87 9.39 -6.74
C GLY A 122 19.41 9.30 -6.31
N GLU A 123 18.55 9.00 -7.27
CA GLU A 123 17.10 8.87 -7.05
C GLU A 123 16.77 7.79 -6.01
N SER A 124 17.49 6.66 -6.01
CA SER A 124 17.29 5.59 -5.03
C SER A 124 17.52 6.06 -3.58
N VAL A 125 18.50 6.94 -3.36
CA VAL A 125 18.79 7.50 -2.03
C VAL A 125 17.71 8.48 -1.63
N ILE A 126 17.31 9.37 -2.54
CA ILE A 126 16.19 10.30 -2.33
C ILE A 126 14.92 9.53 -1.96
N HIS A 127 14.62 8.47 -2.72
CA HIS A 127 13.47 7.61 -2.48
C HIS A 127 13.51 6.95 -1.10
N ALA A 128 14.65 6.39 -0.68
CA ALA A 128 14.81 5.81 0.65
C ALA A 128 14.57 6.83 1.78
N CYS A 129 15.10 8.05 1.63
CA CYS A 129 14.85 9.14 2.59
C CYS A 129 13.38 9.56 2.60
N ARG A 130 12.71 9.59 1.43
CA ARG A 130 11.28 9.92 1.33
C ARG A 130 10.38 8.88 1.99
N LEU A 131 10.75 7.60 1.90
CA LEU A 131 10.08 6.53 2.64
C LEU A 131 10.26 6.70 4.16
N LEU A 132 11.46 7.04 4.62
CA LEU A 132 11.75 7.30 6.03
C LEU A 132 10.96 8.50 6.59
N ASP A 133 10.69 9.48 5.73
CA ASP A 133 9.89 10.68 6.01
C ASP A 133 8.37 10.45 5.98
N ALA A 134 7.89 9.27 5.55
CA ALA A 134 6.47 9.00 5.40
C ALA A 134 5.69 9.20 6.71
N GLU A 135 4.56 9.91 6.62
CA GLU A 135 3.73 10.19 7.79
C GLU A 135 3.10 8.91 8.34
N GLU A 136 2.80 7.93 7.48
CA GLU A 136 2.32 6.61 7.87
C GLU A 136 3.34 5.85 8.72
N LEU A 137 4.64 6.01 8.44
CA LEU A 137 5.71 5.41 9.24
C LEU A 137 5.85 6.10 10.59
N ARG A 138 5.77 7.44 10.60
CA ARG A 138 5.79 8.26 11.83
C ARG A 138 4.62 7.90 12.74
N ALA A 139 3.41 7.85 12.20
CA ALA A 139 2.21 7.48 12.93
C ALA A 139 2.27 6.02 13.43
N ALA A 140 2.79 5.10 12.61
CA ALA A 140 2.95 3.71 13.01
C ALA A 140 3.89 3.54 14.20
N LEU A 141 5.02 4.25 14.23
CA LEU A 141 5.90 4.23 15.40
C LEU A 141 5.24 4.93 16.59
N ALA A 142 4.64 6.11 16.42
CA ALA A 142 4.00 6.84 17.51
C ALA A 142 2.92 6.02 18.24
N GLY A 143 2.20 5.15 17.53
CA GLY A 143 1.18 4.27 18.09
C GLY A 143 1.64 2.86 18.51
N ALA A 144 2.89 2.49 18.25
CA ALA A 144 3.42 1.17 18.57
C ALA A 144 3.98 1.08 19.99
N ALA A 145 3.94 -0.12 20.59
CA ALA A 145 4.65 -0.40 21.83
C ALA A 145 6.15 -0.65 21.59
N GLU A 146 6.50 -1.06 20.36
CA GLU A 146 7.86 -1.41 20.00
C GLU A 146 8.74 -0.19 19.69
N GLU A 147 10.04 -0.41 19.77
CA GLU A 147 11.06 0.61 19.59
C GLU A 147 11.41 0.86 18.12
N LEU A 148 10.87 0.05 17.19
CA LEU A 148 11.21 0.10 15.76
C LEU A 148 9.96 0.01 14.88
N ALA A 149 9.89 0.87 13.87
CA ALA A 149 8.97 0.72 12.75
C ALA A 149 9.76 0.63 11.44
N LEU A 150 9.37 -0.30 10.56
CA LEU A 150 10.04 -0.57 9.29
C LEU A 150 9.12 -0.23 8.11
N ILE A 151 9.64 0.51 7.13
CA ILE A 151 9.04 0.67 5.81
C ILE A 151 10.00 0.14 4.75
N ILE A 152 9.47 -0.50 3.70
CA ILE A 152 10.28 -0.92 2.55
C ILE A 152 9.61 -0.50 1.24
N SER A 153 10.42 -0.24 0.20
CA SER A 153 9.90 0.16 -1.10
C SER A 153 9.11 -0.97 -1.78
N ASP A 154 8.16 -0.63 -2.67
CA ASP A 154 7.37 -1.64 -3.40
C ASP A 154 8.25 -2.63 -4.19
N GLY A 155 9.26 -2.12 -4.91
CA GLY A 155 10.21 -2.96 -5.64
C GLY A 155 11.01 -3.92 -4.74
N PHE A 156 11.37 -3.49 -3.52
CA PHE A 156 12.07 -4.36 -2.58
C PHE A 156 11.13 -5.47 -2.07
N TYR A 157 9.90 -5.13 -1.71
CA TYR A 157 8.91 -6.11 -1.26
C TYR A 157 8.60 -7.13 -2.36
N LEU A 158 8.29 -6.65 -3.58
CA LEU A 158 7.93 -7.52 -4.70
C LEU A 158 9.09 -8.41 -5.12
N GLY A 159 10.33 -7.91 -5.11
CA GLY A 159 11.51 -8.65 -5.55
C GLY A 159 12.14 -9.56 -4.48
N THR A 160 11.88 -9.32 -3.19
CA THR A 160 12.52 -10.06 -2.08
C THR A 160 11.50 -10.66 -1.14
N VAL A 161 10.71 -9.82 -0.45
CA VAL A 161 9.84 -10.27 0.64
C VAL A 161 8.74 -11.21 0.15
N ARG A 162 8.03 -10.85 -0.92
CA ARG A 162 6.89 -11.62 -1.45
C ARG A 162 7.24 -13.08 -1.76
N HIS A 163 8.50 -13.36 -2.10
CA HIS A 163 8.95 -14.67 -2.57
C HIS A 163 9.42 -15.60 -1.45
N ASP A 164 9.60 -15.10 -0.24
CA ASP A 164 10.11 -15.88 0.89
C ASP A 164 9.09 -15.90 2.05
N PRO A 165 8.39 -17.04 2.27
CA PRO A 165 7.47 -17.19 3.39
C PRO A 165 8.11 -16.97 4.77
N ALA A 166 9.42 -17.20 4.92
CA ALA A 166 10.12 -16.99 6.18
C ALA A 166 10.15 -15.50 6.57
N LEU A 167 10.10 -14.60 5.59
CA LEU A 167 10.03 -13.15 5.81
C LEU A 167 8.63 -12.67 6.24
N SER A 168 7.68 -13.60 6.40
CA SER A 168 6.29 -13.33 6.79
C SER A 168 5.68 -12.18 5.97
N PRO A 169 5.46 -12.34 4.65
CA PRO A 169 4.98 -11.26 3.80
C PRO A 169 3.65 -10.64 4.30
N ALA A 170 2.81 -11.45 4.94
CA ALA A 170 1.54 -11.00 5.54
C ALA A 170 1.71 -10.01 6.71
N SER A 171 2.91 -9.91 7.31
CA SER A 171 3.22 -8.90 8.33
C SER A 171 3.42 -7.50 7.76
N PHE A 172 3.54 -7.36 6.45
CA PHE A 172 3.70 -6.09 5.77
C PHE A 172 2.36 -5.62 5.21
N ARG A 173 2.00 -4.37 5.53
CA ARG A 173 0.83 -3.71 4.98
C ARG A 173 1.26 -2.72 3.89
N ARG A 174 0.70 -2.88 2.69
CA ARG A 174 0.90 -1.88 1.63
C ARG A 174 0.26 -0.55 2.02
N ILE A 175 0.99 0.53 1.79
CA ILE A 175 0.58 1.91 2.00
C ILE A 175 0.93 2.74 0.78
N THR A 176 0.28 3.89 0.64
CA THR A 176 0.66 4.94 -0.31
C THR A 176 1.48 5.96 0.46
N VAL A 177 2.63 6.34 -0.08
CA VAL A 177 3.51 7.36 0.49
C VAL A 177 3.46 8.57 -0.43
N SER A 178 3.03 9.70 0.11
CA SER A 178 3.00 11.00 -0.58
C SER A 178 3.86 12.00 0.18
N VAL A 179 5.13 12.13 -0.22
CA VAL A 179 6.10 13.03 0.45
C VAL A 179 6.80 13.88 -0.60
N LYS A 180 6.62 15.21 -0.51
CA LYS A 180 7.09 16.17 -1.52
C LYS A 180 6.64 15.76 -2.94
N GLU A 181 7.57 15.57 -3.85
CA GLU A 181 7.33 15.19 -5.25
C GLU A 181 7.24 13.66 -5.43
N THR A 182 7.29 12.88 -4.35
CA THR A 182 7.21 11.41 -4.40
C THR A 182 5.80 10.93 -4.07
N GLU A 183 5.17 10.27 -5.04
CA GLU A 183 3.98 9.44 -4.84
C GLU A 183 4.35 7.98 -5.18
N ALA A 184 4.35 7.11 -4.18
CA ALA A 184 4.82 5.73 -4.35
C ALA A 184 4.07 4.75 -3.45
N TYR A 185 4.08 3.47 -3.85
CA TYR A 185 3.69 2.41 -2.94
C TYR A 185 4.86 1.97 -2.07
N ALA A 186 4.55 1.63 -0.83
CA ALA A 186 5.51 1.08 0.12
C ALA A 186 4.84 0.05 1.01
N TRP A 187 5.64 -0.67 1.79
CA TRP A 187 5.19 -1.75 2.65
C TRP A 187 5.67 -1.52 4.07
N LEU A 188 4.73 -1.35 4.99
CA LEU A 188 4.97 -1.01 6.39
C LEU A 188 4.85 -2.25 7.28
N ARG A 189 5.82 -2.42 8.17
CA ARG A 189 5.80 -3.39 9.27
C ARG A 189 6.04 -2.64 10.58
N ALA A 190 4.97 -2.43 11.33
CA ALA A 190 5.05 -1.85 12.67
C ALA A 190 5.28 -2.98 13.68
N GLY A 191 6.37 -2.90 14.44
CA GLY A 191 6.41 -3.32 15.83
C GLY A 191 5.79 -4.66 16.25
N GLY A 192 4.49 -4.77 16.52
CA GLY A 192 3.86 -5.95 17.15
C GLY A 192 2.93 -6.72 16.21
N PRO A 193 2.16 -7.72 16.70
CA PRO A 193 0.96 -8.12 15.97
C PRO A 193 0.17 -6.84 15.74
N ALA A 194 -0.10 -6.53 14.47
CA ALA A 194 -0.83 -5.32 14.11
C ALA A 194 -2.02 -5.18 15.08
N PRO A 195 -2.25 -4.03 15.74
CA PRO A 195 -3.59 -3.77 16.23
C PRO A 195 -4.47 -4.06 15.03
N ALA A 196 -5.40 -5.02 15.16
CA ALA A 196 -6.33 -5.34 14.10
C ALA A 196 -6.80 -3.98 13.62
N ALA A 197 -6.40 -3.59 12.40
CA ALA A 197 -6.72 -2.28 11.87
C ALA A 197 -8.20 -2.12 12.17
N PRO A 198 -8.67 -1.02 12.80
CA PRO A 198 -10.09 -0.86 13.09
C PRO A 198 -10.79 -1.21 11.80
N GLN A 199 -11.39 -2.41 11.81
CA GLN A 199 -11.92 -2.98 10.60
C GLN A 199 -12.99 -1.99 10.26
N PRO A 200 -12.91 -1.26 9.13
CA PRO A 200 -13.87 -0.21 8.83
C PRO A 200 -15.23 -0.84 9.07
N ALA A 201 -15.92 -0.33 10.10
CA ALA A 201 -16.99 -1.01 10.80
C ALA A 201 -17.88 -1.63 9.74
N ALA A 202 -17.85 -2.97 9.64
CA ALA A 202 -18.21 -3.73 8.45
C ALA A 202 -19.22 -3.00 7.56
N ALA A 203 -18.71 -2.12 6.69
CA ALA A 203 -19.45 -1.73 5.52
C ALA A 203 -19.41 -3.03 4.75
N SER A 204 -20.53 -3.75 4.80
CA SER A 204 -20.78 -5.02 4.14
C SER A 204 -19.94 -5.09 2.89
N ARG A 205 -18.83 -5.84 2.92
CA ARG A 205 -18.03 -6.06 1.71
C ARG A 205 -19.04 -6.59 0.69
N PRO A 206 -19.23 -5.93 -0.46
CA PRO A 206 -20.18 -6.41 -1.44
C PRO A 206 -19.79 -7.85 -1.77
N THR A 207 -20.75 -8.75 -1.56
CA THR A 207 -20.58 -10.17 -1.85
C THR A 207 -20.07 -10.28 -3.29
N PRO A 208 -18.99 -11.03 -3.57
CA PRO A 208 -18.56 -11.25 -4.94
C PRO A 208 -19.76 -11.73 -5.77
N MET A 209 -20.01 -11.04 -6.89
CA MET A 209 -21.11 -11.39 -7.80
C MET A 209 -21.03 -12.88 -8.15
N ALA A 210 -22.17 -13.57 -8.08
CA ALA A 210 -22.21 -14.99 -8.43
C ALA A 210 -21.82 -15.16 -9.91
N LEU A 211 -21.16 -16.27 -10.27
CA LEU A 211 -20.71 -16.49 -11.65
C LEU A 211 -21.85 -16.43 -12.67
N ALA A 212 -23.05 -16.88 -12.27
CA ALA A 212 -24.26 -16.80 -13.10
C ALA A 212 -24.72 -15.35 -13.35
N GLU A 213 -24.66 -14.50 -12.33
CA GLU A 213 -24.97 -13.06 -12.47
C GLU A 213 -23.91 -12.39 -13.35
N LEU A 214 -22.63 -12.70 -13.13
CA LEU A 214 -21.53 -12.14 -13.91
C LEU A 214 -21.64 -12.49 -15.40
N SER A 215 -22.00 -13.74 -15.73
CA SER A 215 -22.21 -14.17 -17.12
C SER A 215 -23.28 -13.33 -17.81
N LEU A 216 -24.40 -13.08 -17.14
CA LEU A 216 -25.52 -12.33 -17.72
C LEU A 216 -25.11 -10.91 -18.15
N PHE A 217 -24.31 -10.22 -17.34
CA PHE A 217 -23.76 -8.93 -17.70
C PHE A 217 -22.75 -9.01 -18.85
N VAL A 218 -21.85 -9.99 -18.81
CA VAL A 218 -20.79 -10.13 -19.81
C VAL A 218 -21.38 -10.48 -21.18
N ASP A 219 -22.39 -11.34 -21.22
CA ASP A 219 -23.05 -11.75 -22.47
C ASP A 219 -23.77 -10.56 -23.12
N ILE A 220 -24.47 -9.73 -22.33
CA ILE A 220 -25.10 -8.50 -22.83
C ILE A 220 -24.05 -7.50 -23.36
N LEU A 221 -22.94 -7.31 -22.64
CA LEU A 221 -21.88 -6.39 -23.06
C LEU A 221 -21.11 -6.90 -24.28
N ALA A 222 -20.95 -8.21 -24.43
CA ALA A 222 -20.28 -8.83 -25.57
C ALA A 222 -21.05 -8.64 -26.89
N ASP A 223 -22.38 -8.48 -26.82
CA ASP A 223 -23.23 -8.18 -27.97
C ASP A 223 -23.14 -6.72 -28.44
N ILE A 224 -22.39 -5.86 -27.75
CA ILE A 224 -22.16 -4.46 -28.13
C ILE A 224 -20.89 -4.37 -28.99
N PRO A 225 -20.99 -4.05 -30.30
CA PRO A 225 -19.83 -4.01 -31.19
C PRO A 225 -18.73 -3.05 -30.73
N GLN A 226 -19.11 -1.92 -30.14
CA GLN A 226 -18.19 -0.92 -29.60
C GLN A 226 -17.35 -1.46 -28.44
N LEU A 227 -17.82 -2.48 -27.71
CA LEU A 227 -17.08 -3.07 -26.58
C LEU A 227 -16.26 -4.31 -26.97
N SER A 228 -16.38 -4.77 -28.22
CA SER A 228 -15.58 -5.88 -28.74
C SER A 228 -14.09 -5.52 -28.86
N THR A 229 -13.77 -4.23 -29.07
CA THR A 229 -12.40 -3.72 -29.18
C THR A 229 -11.88 -3.22 -27.84
N GLN A 230 -10.56 -3.29 -27.65
CA GLN A 230 -9.93 -2.74 -26.44
C GLN A 230 -10.12 -1.22 -26.34
N GLU A 231 -9.96 -0.51 -27.45
CA GLU A 231 -10.13 0.95 -27.51
C GLU A 231 -11.54 1.40 -27.11
N GLY A 232 -12.57 0.69 -27.55
CA GLY A 232 -13.94 1.03 -27.18
C GLY A 232 -14.26 0.71 -25.71
N ARG A 233 -13.64 -0.33 -25.13
CA ARG A 233 -13.70 -0.57 -23.67
C ARG A 233 -12.95 0.50 -22.89
N ASP A 234 -11.82 1.00 -23.38
CA ASP A 234 -11.06 2.08 -22.74
C ASP A 234 -11.85 3.39 -22.76
N HIS A 235 -12.51 3.67 -23.88
CA HIS A 235 -13.38 4.83 -24.02
C HIS A 235 -14.59 4.73 -23.07
N MET A 236 -15.27 3.57 -23.00
CA MET A 236 -16.34 3.34 -22.03
C MET A 236 -15.85 3.50 -20.59
N LEU A 237 -14.69 2.91 -20.27
CA LEU A 237 -14.11 3.05 -18.95
C LEU A 237 -13.92 4.51 -18.63
N SER A 238 -13.34 5.32 -19.52
CA SER A 238 -13.06 6.76 -19.29
C SER A 238 -14.23 7.64 -18.81
N LEU A 239 -15.47 7.13 -18.91
CA LEU A 239 -16.70 7.79 -18.47
C LEU A 239 -17.09 7.50 -17.01
N LEU A 240 -16.49 6.48 -16.38
CA LEU A 240 -16.76 6.17 -14.96
C LEU A 240 -15.85 6.99 -14.01
N PRO A 241 -16.13 7.03 -12.70
CA PRO A 241 -15.21 7.62 -11.74
C PRO A 241 -13.89 6.84 -11.67
N ARG A 242 -12.76 7.55 -11.49
CA ARG A 242 -11.41 6.95 -11.47
C ARG A 242 -11.28 5.86 -10.41
N GLU A 243 -11.99 5.99 -9.30
CA GLU A 243 -12.00 5.06 -8.18
C GLU A 243 -12.45 3.66 -8.62
N MET A 244 -13.31 3.56 -9.64
CA MET A 244 -13.83 2.29 -10.17
C MET A 244 -12.85 1.58 -11.12
N TRP A 245 -11.87 2.29 -11.70
CA TRP A 245 -10.90 1.69 -12.64
C TRP A 245 -9.66 1.14 -11.98
N THR A 246 -9.27 1.70 -10.83
CA THR A 246 -8.01 1.35 -10.14
C THR A 246 -7.90 -0.15 -9.77
N GLY A 247 -9.03 -0.86 -9.69
CA GLY A 247 -9.10 -2.28 -9.39
C GLY A 247 -9.27 -3.21 -10.60
N ILE A 248 -9.42 -2.68 -11.82
CA ILE A 248 -9.68 -3.48 -13.03
C ILE A 248 -8.37 -4.09 -13.52
N ARG A 249 -8.28 -5.43 -13.49
CA ARG A 249 -7.18 -6.14 -14.14
C ARG A 249 -7.51 -6.33 -15.61
N ARG A 250 -6.80 -5.62 -16.49
CA ARG A 250 -6.98 -5.75 -17.93
C ARG A 250 -6.58 -7.14 -18.42
N GLN A 251 -7.42 -7.73 -19.26
CA GLN A 251 -7.23 -9.06 -19.81
C GLN A 251 -7.14 -9.03 -21.33
N GLN A 252 -6.52 -10.06 -21.90
CA GLN A 252 -6.21 -10.11 -23.34
C GLN A 252 -7.43 -10.43 -24.22
N THR A 253 -8.45 -11.12 -23.70
CA THR A 253 -9.65 -11.43 -24.48
C THR A 253 -10.81 -10.51 -24.12
N PRO A 254 -11.62 -10.04 -25.10
CA PRO A 254 -12.75 -9.14 -24.83
C PRO A 254 -13.68 -9.65 -23.72
N TRP A 255 -14.02 -10.93 -23.75
CA TRP A 255 -14.90 -11.56 -22.77
C TRP A 255 -14.31 -11.55 -21.34
N THR A 256 -13.01 -11.85 -21.17
CA THR A 256 -12.37 -11.85 -19.84
C THR A 256 -12.09 -10.44 -19.31
N ASP A 257 -11.89 -9.47 -20.22
CA ASP A 257 -11.72 -8.06 -19.88
C ASP A 257 -13.05 -7.47 -19.41
N LEU A 258 -14.16 -7.77 -20.11
CA LEU A 258 -15.52 -7.39 -19.70
C LEU A 258 -15.91 -8.01 -18.36
N ALA A 259 -15.59 -9.29 -18.13
CA ALA A 259 -15.83 -9.93 -16.83
C ALA A 259 -15.06 -9.23 -15.69
N SER A 260 -13.83 -8.81 -15.95
CA SER A 260 -13.01 -8.08 -14.98
C SER A 260 -13.56 -6.67 -14.68
N ILE A 261 -14.13 -6.00 -15.70
CA ILE A 261 -14.78 -4.69 -15.58
C ILE A 261 -16.07 -4.80 -14.76
N VAL A 262 -16.97 -5.72 -15.12
CA VAL A 262 -18.24 -5.93 -14.40
C VAL A 262 -17.99 -6.31 -12.94
N ALA A 263 -17.05 -7.22 -12.69
CA ALA A 263 -16.70 -7.63 -11.33
C ALA A 263 -16.04 -6.53 -10.49
N ALA A 264 -15.45 -5.51 -11.12
CA ALA A 264 -14.93 -4.34 -10.43
C ALA A 264 -16.06 -3.34 -10.12
N CYS A 265 -16.95 -3.06 -11.09
CA CYS A 265 -18.12 -2.21 -10.91
C CYS A 265 -19.08 -2.74 -9.84
N GLY A 266 -19.29 -4.07 -9.77
CA GLY A 266 -20.11 -4.70 -8.74
C GLY A 266 -19.59 -4.57 -7.30
N ARG A 267 -18.40 -3.96 -7.09
CA ARG A 267 -17.86 -3.67 -5.75
C ARG A 267 -18.29 -2.32 -5.20
N PHE A 268 -19.05 -1.54 -5.95
CA PHE A 268 -19.54 -0.22 -5.55
C PHE A 268 -21.06 -0.24 -5.48
N PRO A 269 -21.69 0.39 -4.48
CA PRO A 269 -23.16 0.41 -4.32
C PRO A 269 -23.92 0.79 -5.59
N ASP A 270 -23.42 1.77 -6.36
CA ASP A 270 -24.03 2.21 -7.63
C ASP A 270 -23.22 1.81 -8.88
N GLY A 271 -22.21 0.94 -8.73
CA GLY A 271 -21.21 0.76 -9.78
C GLY A 271 -21.76 0.11 -11.05
N LEU A 272 -22.74 -0.78 -10.94
CA LEU A 272 -23.40 -1.40 -12.11
C LEU A 272 -24.37 -0.44 -12.80
N HIS A 273 -25.02 0.46 -12.05
CA HIS A 273 -25.85 1.54 -12.60
C HIS A 273 -25.00 2.52 -13.41
N ARG A 274 -23.84 2.92 -12.87
CA ARG A 274 -22.90 3.78 -13.60
C ARG A 274 -22.29 3.09 -14.82
N LEU A 275 -22.05 1.78 -14.75
CA LEU A 275 -21.64 1.00 -15.91
C LEU A 275 -22.72 1.02 -16.99
N ALA A 276 -24.00 0.83 -16.63
CA ALA A 276 -25.12 0.92 -17.55
C ALA A 276 -25.26 2.32 -18.18
N GLU A 277 -25.08 3.39 -17.41
CA GLU A 277 -25.06 4.77 -17.92
C GLU A 277 -23.92 5.00 -18.92
N ALA A 278 -22.70 4.57 -18.60
CA ALA A 278 -21.55 4.69 -19.50
C ALA A 278 -21.75 3.89 -20.80
N VAL A 279 -22.32 2.69 -20.69
CA VAL A 279 -22.68 1.86 -21.86
C VAL A 279 -23.81 2.52 -22.67
N GLY A 280 -24.79 3.12 -22.01
CA GLY A 280 -25.86 3.89 -22.66
C GLY A 280 -25.32 5.12 -23.41
N PHE A 281 -24.25 5.74 -22.92
CA PHE A 281 -23.57 6.83 -23.62
C PHE A 281 -22.81 6.33 -24.86
N VAL A 282 -22.10 5.21 -24.76
CA VAL A 282 -21.27 4.66 -25.86
C VAL A 282 -22.09 3.93 -26.93
N ALA A 283 -23.17 3.26 -26.52
CA ALA A 283 -23.94 2.34 -27.35
C ALA A 283 -25.47 2.54 -27.19
N GLY A 284 -25.89 3.77 -26.91
CA GLY A 284 -27.29 4.15 -26.76
C GLY A 284 -28.15 3.75 -27.97
N GLY A 285 -29.36 3.27 -27.71
CA GLY A 285 -30.29 2.81 -28.75
C GLY A 285 -30.10 1.37 -29.22
N THR A 286 -29.10 0.64 -28.69
CA THR A 286 -28.96 -0.80 -28.94
C THR A 286 -29.85 -1.63 -28.01
N HIS A 287 -30.30 -2.80 -28.48
CA HIS A 287 -31.04 -3.75 -27.66
C HIS A 287 -30.25 -4.20 -26.42
N ALA A 288 -28.93 -4.35 -26.55
CA ALA A 288 -28.03 -4.71 -25.46
C ALA A 288 -27.94 -3.61 -24.39
N ALA A 289 -27.82 -2.33 -24.77
CA ALA A 289 -27.82 -1.23 -23.79
C ALA A 289 -29.16 -1.13 -23.04
N THR A 290 -30.29 -1.34 -23.73
CA THR A 290 -31.61 -1.41 -23.07
C THR A 290 -31.77 -2.63 -22.17
N ALA A 291 -31.22 -3.78 -22.56
CA ALA A 291 -31.24 -4.99 -21.74
C ALA A 291 -30.40 -4.83 -20.47
N LEU A 292 -29.23 -4.19 -20.58
CA LEU A 292 -28.36 -3.87 -19.44
C LEU A 292 -29.04 -2.91 -18.46
N ASP A 293 -29.67 -1.86 -18.95
CA ASP A 293 -30.42 -0.90 -18.12
C ASP A 293 -31.59 -1.57 -17.39
N ARG A 294 -32.34 -2.46 -18.05
CA ARG A 294 -33.40 -3.24 -17.41
C ARG A 294 -32.88 -4.20 -16.35
N LEU A 295 -31.78 -4.91 -16.65
CA LEU A 295 -31.12 -5.82 -15.72
C LEU A 295 -30.75 -5.08 -14.43
N VAL A 296 -30.13 -3.90 -14.58
CA VAL A 296 -29.63 -3.11 -13.46
C VAL A 296 -30.74 -2.39 -12.69
N ASN A 297 -31.88 -2.10 -13.30
CA ASN A 297 -33.04 -1.54 -12.59
C ASN A 297 -33.96 -2.63 -12.00
N GLY A 298 -33.58 -3.91 -12.07
CA GLY A 298 -34.38 -5.03 -11.56
C GLY A 298 -35.71 -5.21 -12.30
N VAL A 299 -35.81 -4.69 -13.52
CA VAL A 299 -36.99 -4.84 -14.38
C VAL A 299 -36.89 -6.20 -15.06
N ASP A 300 -37.87 -7.07 -14.78
CA ASP A 300 -37.94 -8.47 -15.24
C ASP A 300 -37.45 -8.63 -16.68
N ILE A 301 -36.33 -9.30 -16.86
CA ILE A 301 -35.83 -9.64 -18.19
C ILE A 301 -36.69 -10.81 -18.65
N ALA A 302 -37.77 -10.51 -19.37
CA ALA A 302 -38.57 -11.53 -20.03
C ALA A 302 -37.67 -12.36 -20.94
N HIS A 303 -37.22 -13.51 -20.44
CA HIS A 303 -36.55 -14.51 -21.24
C HIS A 303 -37.60 -15.16 -22.16
N GLY A 304 -37.20 -15.45 -23.40
CA GLY A 304 -38.01 -16.20 -24.36
C GLY A 304 -38.53 -17.53 -23.79
N PRO A 305 -39.54 -18.13 -24.44
CA PRO A 305 -40.43 -19.10 -23.82
C PRO A 305 -39.66 -20.38 -23.46
N GLY A 306 -39.40 -20.62 -22.18
CA GLY A 306 -38.85 -21.91 -21.72
C GLY A 306 -38.16 -22.03 -20.36
N GLY A 307 -38.16 -21.02 -19.48
CA GLY A 307 -37.45 -21.12 -18.18
C GLY A 307 -38.30 -20.72 -16.98
N HIS A 308 -38.28 -21.54 -15.92
CA HIS A 308 -38.98 -21.30 -14.65
C HIS A 308 -38.59 -19.99 -13.95
N PRO A 309 -39.51 -19.34 -13.21
CA PRO A 309 -39.23 -18.11 -12.50
C PRO A 309 -38.39 -18.41 -11.26
N ALA A 310 -37.12 -18.04 -11.29
CA ALA A 310 -36.36 -17.82 -10.07
C ALA A 310 -36.33 -16.32 -9.81
N THR A 311 -37.14 -15.84 -8.86
CA THR A 311 -36.98 -14.51 -8.26
C THR A 311 -35.69 -14.51 -7.43
N MET A 312 -34.55 -14.52 -8.12
CA MET A 312 -33.27 -14.18 -7.52
C MET A 312 -33.28 -12.67 -7.30
N THR A 313 -33.28 -12.24 -6.05
CA THR A 313 -32.92 -10.87 -5.69
C THR A 313 -31.43 -10.72 -5.99
N PRO A 314 -31.03 -9.91 -6.98
CA PRO A 314 -29.62 -9.80 -7.36
C PRO A 314 -28.76 -9.42 -6.16
N SER A 315 -27.55 -9.98 -6.06
CA SER A 315 -26.67 -9.72 -4.91
C SER A 315 -26.35 -8.23 -4.73
N TRP A 316 -26.46 -7.45 -5.81
CA TRP A 316 -26.20 -6.02 -5.89
C TRP A 316 -27.45 -5.14 -5.64
N SER A 317 -28.65 -5.72 -5.51
CA SER A 317 -29.91 -4.98 -5.29
C SER A 317 -30.39 -4.99 -3.83
N ARG A 318 -29.61 -5.52 -2.89
CA ARG A 318 -29.98 -5.55 -1.46
C ARG A 318 -29.77 -4.17 -0.84
N GLU A 319 -30.84 -3.50 -0.44
CA GLU A 319 -30.79 -2.21 0.26
C GLU A 319 -29.93 -2.28 1.53
N LEU A 320 -29.16 -1.20 1.77
CA LEU A 320 -28.42 -0.98 3.01
C LEU A 320 -29.40 -0.85 4.20
N PRO A 321 -29.03 -1.29 5.41
CA PRO A 321 -29.89 -1.11 6.58
C PRO A 321 -30.15 0.38 6.82
N ALA A 322 -31.43 0.73 6.99
CA ALA A 322 -31.86 2.10 7.25
C ALA A 322 -31.09 2.69 8.44
N VAL A 323 -30.38 3.79 8.20
CA VAL A 323 -29.77 4.61 9.25
C VAL A 323 -30.90 5.17 10.10
N THR A 324 -31.05 4.65 11.31
CA THR A 324 -32.01 5.20 12.28
C THR A 324 -31.46 6.54 12.77
N PRO A 325 -32.18 7.66 12.63
CA PRO A 325 -31.69 8.93 13.14
C PRO A 325 -31.57 8.89 14.68
N PRO A 326 -30.58 9.58 15.26
CA PRO A 326 -30.36 9.57 16.70
C PRO A 326 -31.56 10.19 17.42
N ALA A 327 -32.00 9.53 18.50
CA ALA A 327 -33.04 10.04 19.38
C ALA A 327 -32.61 11.39 19.96
N MET A 328 -33.44 12.42 19.74
CA MET A 328 -33.32 13.70 20.44
C MET A 328 -33.54 13.45 21.93
N GLY A 329 -32.48 13.62 22.72
CA GLY A 329 -32.57 13.62 24.18
C GLY A 329 -33.27 14.88 24.66
N ASP A 330 -34.31 14.71 25.46
CA ASP A 330 -34.93 15.75 26.26
C ASP A 330 -33.89 16.39 27.21
N SER A 331 -33.78 17.72 27.16
CA SER A 331 -33.13 18.52 28.19
C SER A 331 -34.10 18.76 29.34
N PRO A 332 -33.70 18.59 30.61
CA PRO A 332 -34.55 18.97 31.74
C PRO A 332 -34.42 20.48 32.00
N GLY A 333 -35.57 21.14 32.08
CA GLY A 333 -35.76 22.45 32.71
C GLY A 333 -36.70 22.31 33.90
#